data_AF-H8GY70-F1
#
_entry.id   AF-H8GY70-F1
#
_cell.length_a   1.000
_cell.length_b   1.000
_cell.length_c   1.000
_cell.angle_alpha   90.00
_cell.angle_beta   90.00
_cell.angle_gamma   90.00
#
_symmetry.space_group_name_H-M   'P 1'
#
loop_
_entity.id
_entity.type
_entity.pdbx_description
1 polymer ?
#
loop_
_entity_poly.entity_id
_entity_poly.type
_entity_poly.pdbx_seq_one_letter_code
_entity_poly.pdbx_strand_id
1 'polypeptide(L)'
;MFRVPAFSLLFALITALPAQAASAPHPAAVLAEARAYAYTAALSLPVAMVNNEGERIEGAGCNDPRLVIPVTLRLNQIEFCTASVSGEHEYEVQVRFKNGLAFIADQNGVRQVDAARTLP
;
A
#
# COMPACT_ATOMS: atom_id res chain seq x y z
N MET A 1 -7.82 -37.99 66.80
CA MET A 1 -7.47 -36.55 66.78
C MET A 1 -6.58 -36.32 65.56
N PHE A 2 -7.12 -35.88 64.41
CA PHE A 2 -7.17 -34.47 63.93
C PHE A 2 -5.74 -33.87 63.83
N ARG A 3 -5.18 -33.41 62.70
CA ARG A 3 -5.69 -32.73 61.49
C ARG A 3 -4.64 -32.82 60.37
N VAL A 4 -5.11 -32.84 59.13
CA VAL A 4 -4.35 -32.47 57.91
C VAL A 4 -4.25 -30.93 57.84
N PRO A 5 -3.11 -30.33 57.45
CA PRO A 5 -3.09 -29.02 56.81
C PRO A 5 -2.78 -29.22 55.31
N ALA A 6 -3.79 -29.07 54.45
CA ALA A 6 -4.14 -27.79 53.83
C ALA A 6 -3.11 -27.39 52.77
N PHE A 7 -3.27 -28.03 51.61
CA PHE A 7 -3.11 -27.43 50.28
C PHE A 7 -3.05 -25.89 50.34
N SER A 8 -1.90 -25.31 50.04
CA SER A 8 -1.79 -23.91 49.64
C SER A 8 -1.14 -23.87 48.27
N LEU A 9 -1.95 -24.24 47.27
CA LEU A 9 -1.79 -23.82 45.88
C LEU A 9 -1.96 -22.30 45.87
N LEU A 10 -0.87 -21.55 45.96
CA LEU A 10 -0.87 -20.16 45.52
C LEU A 10 -0.99 -20.19 43.99
N PHE A 11 -2.24 -20.19 43.53
CA PHE A 11 -2.58 -19.95 42.14
C PHE A 11 -2.10 -18.54 41.78
N ALA A 12 -1.14 -18.47 40.87
CA ALA A 12 -0.73 -17.25 40.22
C ALA A 12 -1.94 -16.62 39.49
N LEU A 13 -2.51 -15.55 40.05
CA LEU A 13 -3.36 -14.65 39.28
C LEU A 13 -2.46 -13.76 38.41
N ILE A 14 -1.97 -14.32 37.31
CA ILE A 14 -1.59 -13.49 36.16
C ILE A 14 -2.91 -13.03 35.57
N THR A 15 -3.31 -11.79 35.87
CA THR A 15 -4.40 -11.12 35.16
C THR A 15 -3.96 -10.96 33.71
N ALA A 16 -4.34 -11.93 32.88
CA ALA A 16 -4.26 -11.80 31.44
C ALA A 16 -5.17 -10.63 31.04
N LEU A 17 -4.59 -9.45 30.80
CA LEU A 17 -5.31 -8.41 30.09
C LEU A 17 -5.82 -9.01 28.78
N PRO A 18 -7.07 -8.77 28.39
CA PRO A 18 -7.55 -9.24 27.10
C PRO A 18 -6.67 -8.60 26.03
N ALA A 19 -5.91 -9.43 25.31
CA ALA A 19 -5.24 -9.01 24.10
C ALA A 19 -6.34 -8.42 23.21
N GLN A 20 -6.35 -7.10 23.03
CA GLN A 20 -7.23 -6.47 22.05
C GLN A 20 -6.87 -7.09 20.71
N ALA A 21 -7.72 -7.98 20.21
CA ALA A 21 -7.60 -8.51 18.88
C ALA A 21 -7.65 -7.32 17.94
N ALA A 22 -6.51 -7.01 17.29
CA ALA A 22 -6.47 -5.99 16.26
C ALA A 22 -7.51 -6.38 15.21
N SER A 23 -8.52 -5.53 15.01
CA SER A 23 -9.51 -5.76 13.97
C SER A 23 -8.83 -5.73 12.61
N ALA A 24 -9.14 -6.70 11.75
CA ALA A 24 -8.69 -6.66 10.38
C ALA A 24 -9.18 -5.36 9.71
N PRO A 25 -8.36 -4.72 8.86
CA PRO A 25 -8.76 -3.49 8.20
C PRO A 25 -9.97 -3.72 7.29
N HIS A 26 -10.87 -2.74 7.26
CA HIS A 26 -12.07 -2.81 6.44
C HIS A 26 -11.69 -2.86 4.94
N PRO A 27 -12.25 -3.79 4.12
CA PRO A 27 -11.86 -3.94 2.72
C PRO A 27 -11.94 -2.66 1.88
N ALA A 28 -12.96 -1.83 2.13
CA ALA A 28 -13.10 -0.53 1.46
C ALA A 28 -11.94 0.44 1.78
N ALA A 29 -11.38 0.39 2.99
CA ALA A 29 -10.24 1.22 3.36
C ALA A 29 -8.95 0.75 2.67
N VAL A 30 -8.76 -0.57 2.57
CA VAL A 30 -7.66 -1.18 1.81
C VAL A 30 -7.72 -0.75 0.34
N LEU A 31 -8.91 -0.83 -0.28
CA LEU A 31 -9.13 -0.41 -1.66
C LEU A 31 -8.90 1.10 -1.85
N ALA A 32 -9.42 1.93 -0.93
CA ALA A 32 -9.29 3.38 -1.01
C ALA A 32 -7.82 3.83 -0.93
N GLU A 33 -7.03 3.24 -0.03
CA GLU A 33 -5.60 3.55 0.08
C GLU A 33 -4.84 3.15 -1.19
N ALA A 34 -5.10 1.95 -1.73
CA ALA A 34 -4.47 1.48 -2.96
C ALA A 34 -4.79 2.38 -4.16
N ARG A 35 -6.06 2.79 -4.28
CA ARG A 35 -6.51 3.72 -5.33
C ARG A 35 -5.90 5.11 -5.14
N ALA A 36 -5.83 5.62 -3.91
CA ALA A 36 -5.21 6.91 -3.62
C ALA A 36 -3.72 6.92 -4.01
N TYR A 37 -2.99 5.85 -3.70
CA TYR A 37 -1.61 5.70 -4.15
C TYR A 37 -1.48 5.76 -5.66
N ALA A 38 -2.32 5.02 -6.42
CA ALA A 38 -2.30 5.04 -7.88
C ALA A 38 -2.59 6.44 -8.45
N TYR A 39 -3.56 7.18 -7.88
CA TYR A 39 -3.84 8.57 -8.26
C TYR A 39 -2.62 9.46 -8.03
N THR A 40 -2.03 9.40 -6.85
CA THR A 40 -0.90 10.27 -6.51
C THR A 40 0.34 9.93 -7.34
N ALA A 41 0.59 8.66 -7.62
CA ALA A 41 1.66 8.23 -8.51
C ALA A 41 1.47 8.80 -9.92
N ALA A 42 0.26 8.71 -10.49
CA ALA A 42 -0.02 9.29 -11.80
C ALA A 42 0.15 10.82 -11.83
N LEU A 43 -0.33 11.53 -10.82
CA LEU A 43 -0.15 12.99 -10.72
C LEU A 43 1.31 13.42 -10.56
N SER A 44 2.17 12.53 -10.03
CA SER A 44 3.59 12.82 -9.88
C SER A 44 4.35 12.86 -11.20
N LEU A 45 3.86 12.20 -12.25
CA LEU A 45 4.56 12.08 -13.53
C LEU A 45 4.60 13.41 -14.33
N PRO A 46 3.48 14.11 -14.55
CA PRO A 46 3.53 15.44 -15.17
C PRO A 46 4.38 16.43 -14.36
N VAL A 47 4.33 16.36 -13.03
CA VAL A 47 5.16 17.20 -12.15
C VAL A 47 6.64 16.87 -12.32
N ALA A 48 6.99 15.58 -12.42
CA ALA A 48 8.35 15.14 -12.67
C ALA A 48 8.86 15.67 -14.02
N MET A 49 8.05 15.65 -15.08
CA MET A 49 8.44 16.26 -16.36
C MET A 49 8.77 17.75 -16.22
N VAL A 50 7.90 18.52 -15.55
CA VAL A 50 8.11 19.96 -15.37
C VAL A 50 9.39 20.23 -14.57
N ASN A 51 9.62 19.46 -13.51
CA ASN A 51 10.78 19.65 -12.64
C ASN A 51 12.11 19.18 -13.26
N ASN A 52 12.07 18.28 -14.25
CA ASN A 52 13.25 17.75 -14.95
C ASN A 52 13.34 18.25 -16.40
N GLU A 53 12.90 19.50 -16.66
CA GLU A 53 13.05 20.18 -17.96
C GLU A 53 12.48 19.39 -19.17
N GLY A 54 11.44 18.60 -18.94
CA GLY A 54 10.79 17.78 -19.97
C GLY A 54 11.44 16.42 -20.24
N GLU A 55 12.39 15.98 -19.41
CA GLU A 55 13.00 14.65 -19.52
C GLU A 55 11.93 13.54 -19.42
N ARG A 56 12.07 12.53 -20.29
CA ARG A 56 11.19 11.36 -20.30
C ARG A 56 11.57 10.38 -19.20
N ILE A 57 10.57 9.71 -18.67
CA ILE A 57 10.74 8.58 -17.75
C ILE A 57 10.17 7.35 -18.46
N GLU A 58 10.94 6.28 -18.56
CA GLU A 58 10.53 5.06 -19.25
C GLU A 58 10.70 3.87 -18.30
N GLY A 59 9.60 3.24 -17.91
CA GLY A 59 9.60 2.01 -17.12
C GLY A 59 10.28 2.13 -15.75
N ALA A 60 10.27 3.32 -15.15
CA ALA A 60 10.95 3.55 -13.88
C ALA A 60 10.11 3.01 -12.71
N GLY A 61 10.79 2.53 -11.67
CA GLY A 61 10.11 2.18 -10.42
C GLY A 61 9.46 3.41 -9.77
N CYS A 62 8.36 3.23 -9.04
CA CYS A 62 7.70 4.33 -8.32
C CYS A 62 8.49 4.87 -7.11
N ASN A 63 9.70 4.36 -6.89
CA ASN A 63 10.71 4.90 -5.97
C ASN A 63 11.79 5.73 -6.70
N ASP A 64 11.65 5.96 -8.01
CA ASP A 64 12.53 6.85 -8.77
C ASP A 64 12.56 8.24 -8.09
N PRO A 65 13.77 8.80 -7.83
CA PRO A 65 13.92 10.04 -7.08
C PRO A 65 13.27 11.26 -7.76
N ARG A 66 12.94 11.18 -9.05
CA ARG A 66 12.24 12.23 -9.79
C ARG A 66 10.73 12.23 -9.49
N LEU A 67 10.19 11.14 -8.95
CA LEU A 67 8.77 11.00 -8.63
C LEU A 67 8.51 11.38 -7.17
N VAL A 68 7.55 12.26 -6.96
CA VAL A 68 7.11 12.68 -5.61
C VAL A 68 5.74 12.08 -5.32
N ILE A 69 5.72 10.98 -4.57
CA ILE A 69 4.50 10.25 -4.21
C ILE A 69 4.27 10.35 -2.69
N PRO A 70 3.59 11.40 -2.19
CA PRO A 70 3.40 11.65 -0.75
C PRO A 70 2.32 10.76 -0.10
N VAL A 71 2.19 9.50 -0.51
CA VAL A 71 1.25 8.54 0.08
C VAL A 71 2.01 7.51 0.90
N THR A 72 1.77 7.51 2.21
CA THR A 72 2.25 6.43 3.09
C THR A 72 1.24 5.29 3.05
N LEU A 73 1.67 4.13 2.58
CA LEU A 73 0.88 2.91 2.61
C LEU A 73 0.94 2.28 4.01
N ARG A 74 -0.22 2.13 4.66
CA ARG A 74 -0.37 1.48 5.97
C ARG A 74 -1.12 0.16 5.88
N LEU A 75 -2.03 0.04 4.91
CA LEU A 75 -2.91 -1.12 4.73
C LEU A 75 -2.47 -2.01 3.57
N ASN A 76 -1.74 -1.45 2.60
CA ASN A 76 -1.22 -2.14 1.43
C ASN A 76 0.31 -2.21 1.41
N GLN A 77 0.84 -3.14 0.63
CA GLN A 77 2.26 -3.20 0.30
C GLN A 77 2.39 -3.37 -1.21
N ILE A 78 3.26 -2.57 -1.83
CA ILE A 78 3.56 -2.65 -3.26
C ILE A 78 4.32 -3.96 -3.50
N GLU A 79 3.87 -4.71 -4.50
CA GLU A 79 4.60 -5.83 -5.08
C GLU A 79 5.38 -5.37 -6.31
N PHE A 80 4.75 -4.55 -7.13
CA PHE A 80 5.31 -4.02 -8.37
C PHE A 80 4.76 -2.62 -8.65
N CYS A 81 5.60 -1.73 -9.16
CA CYS A 81 5.17 -0.42 -9.63
C CYS A 81 6.10 0.07 -10.72
N THR A 82 5.54 0.41 -11.88
CA THR A 82 6.25 1.02 -13.01
C THR A 82 5.54 2.30 -13.43
N ALA A 83 6.34 3.28 -13.82
CA ALA A 83 5.89 4.62 -14.18
C ALA A 83 6.62 5.07 -15.43
N SER A 84 5.86 5.59 -16.40
CA SER A 84 6.38 6.10 -17.66
C SER A 84 5.71 7.42 -18.00
N VAL A 85 6.48 8.39 -18.50
CA VAL A 85 5.96 9.64 -19.06
C VAL A 85 6.80 10.09 -20.25
N SER A 86 6.13 10.34 -21.37
CA SER A 86 6.71 10.85 -22.62
C SER A 86 6.21 12.26 -22.98
N GLY A 87 5.15 12.73 -22.31
CA GLY A 87 4.50 14.03 -22.52
C GLY A 87 3.47 14.34 -21.43
N GLU A 88 3.00 15.58 -21.36
CA GLU A 88 2.05 16.06 -20.32
C GLU A 88 0.74 15.24 -20.24
N HIS A 89 0.31 14.66 -21.37
CA HIS A 89 -0.86 13.80 -21.47
C HIS A 89 -0.54 12.35 -21.88
N GLU A 90 0.75 12.02 -21.93
CA GLU A 90 1.25 10.70 -22.30
C GLU A 90 2.02 10.14 -21.11
N TYR A 91 1.28 9.59 -20.15
CA TYR A 91 1.83 9.00 -18.95
C TYR A 91 1.03 7.77 -18.54
N GLU A 92 1.71 6.84 -17.89
CA GLU A 92 1.09 5.64 -17.33
C GLU A 92 1.82 5.24 -16.04
N VAL A 93 1.04 4.87 -15.03
CA VAL A 93 1.51 4.13 -13.86
C VAL A 93 0.76 2.82 -13.81
N GLN A 94 1.50 1.71 -13.66
CA GLN A 94 0.93 0.43 -13.28
C GLN A 94 1.42 0.09 -11.88
N VAL A 95 0.49 -0.20 -10.97
CA VAL A 95 0.81 -0.62 -9.61
C VAL A 95 0.09 -1.90 -9.27
N ARG A 96 0.81 -2.84 -8.67
CA ARG A 96 0.28 -4.09 -8.14
C ARG A 96 0.70 -4.23 -6.68
N PHE A 97 -0.25 -4.61 -5.85
CA PHE A 97 -0.09 -4.76 -4.41
C PHE A 97 -0.09 -6.25 -4.03
N LYS A 98 0.62 -6.61 -2.96
CA LYS A 98 0.77 -7.99 -2.49
C LYS A 98 -0.55 -8.67 -2.10
N ASN A 99 -1.61 -7.90 -1.88
CA ASN A 99 -2.95 -8.41 -1.60
C ASN A 99 -3.79 -8.67 -2.87
N GLY A 100 -3.18 -8.59 -4.06
CA GLY A 100 -3.81 -8.88 -5.35
C GLY A 100 -4.53 -7.70 -6.00
N LEU A 101 -4.58 -6.53 -5.36
CA LEU A 101 -5.10 -5.32 -6.00
C LEU A 101 -4.11 -4.83 -7.06
N ALA A 102 -4.62 -4.40 -8.21
CA ALA A 102 -3.81 -3.82 -9.27
C ALA A 102 -4.55 -2.66 -9.96
N PHE A 103 -3.80 -1.65 -10.36
CA PHE A 103 -4.32 -0.45 -10.99
C PHE A 103 -3.45 -0.01 -12.15
N ILE A 104 -4.10 0.51 -13.18
CA ILE A 104 -3.47 1.32 -14.24
C ILE A 104 -4.03 2.73 -14.11
N ALA A 105 -3.15 3.71 -14.09
CA ALA A 105 -3.46 5.12 -13.97
C ALA A 105 -2.80 5.90 -15.09
N ASP A 106 -3.61 6.57 -15.90
CA ASP A 106 -3.18 7.32 -17.09
C ASP A 106 -4.09 8.55 -17.28
N GLN A 107 -4.04 9.19 -18.45
CA GLN A 107 -4.85 10.35 -18.81
C GLN A 107 -6.37 10.11 -18.74
N ASN A 108 -6.81 8.85 -18.75
CA ASN A 108 -8.22 8.46 -18.62
C ASN A 108 -8.60 8.15 -17.16
N GLY A 109 -7.71 8.42 -16.21
CA GLY A 109 -7.91 8.24 -14.77
C GLY A 109 -7.42 6.89 -14.26
N VAL A 110 -7.79 6.59 -13.01
CA VAL A 110 -7.35 5.37 -12.30
C VAL A 110 -8.38 4.26 -12.45
N ARG A 111 -7.95 3.12 -12.97
CA ARG A 111 -8.78 1.94 -13.18
C ARG A 111 -8.19 0.77 -12.42
N GLN A 112 -9.05 0.05 -11.69
CA GLN A 112 -8.66 -1.24 -11.15
C GLN A 112 -8.67 -2.26 -12.28
N VAL A 113 -7.62 -3.08 -12.34
CA VAL A 113 -7.47 -4.14 -13.35
C VAL A 113 -7.18 -5.47 -12.67
N ASP A 114 -7.22 -6.54 -13.46
CA ASP A 114 -6.68 -7.82 -13.03
C ASP A 114 -5.15 -7.72 -12.87
N ALA A 115 -4.60 -8.31 -11.81
CA ALA A 115 -3.18 -8.32 -11.51
C ALA A 115 -2.31 -8.88 -12.64
N ALA A 116 -2.82 -9.83 -13.44
CA ALA A 116 -2.11 -10.38 -14.60
C ALA A 116 -2.00 -9.40 -15.78
N ARG A 117 -2.73 -8.28 -15.76
CA ARG A 117 -2.67 -7.23 -16.80
C ARG A 117 -1.61 -6.17 -16.54
N THR A 118 -0.98 -6.15 -15.35
CA THR A 118 0.17 -5.28 -15.11
C THR A 118 1.44 -6.00 -15.54
N LEU A 119 2.22 -5.38 -16.44
CA LEU A 119 3.47 -5.94 -16.95
C LEU A 119 4.61 -5.64 -15.98
N PRO A 120 5.53 -6.60 -15.70
CA PRO A 120 6.76 -6.33 -14.95
C PRO A 120 7.79 -5.51 -15.74
#